data_AF-A0A376LGB4-F1
#
_entry.id   AF-A0A376LGB4-F1
#
_cell.length_a   1.000
_cell.length_b   1.000
_cell.length_c   1.000
_cell.angle_alpha   90.00
_cell.angle_beta   90.00
_cell.angle_gamma   90.00
#
_symmetry.space_group_name_H-M   'P 1'
#
loop_
_entity.id
_entity.type
_entity.pdbx_description
1 polymer ?
#
loop_
_entity_poly.entity_id
_entity_poly.type
_entity_poly.pdbx_seq_one_letter_code
_entity_poly.pdbx_strand_id
1 'polypeptide(L)'
;MASRAQVTLAMEIMDYPLMNSISKALGYAHYLNNPWFQLYPDIGNLSAWDNDVQMELQAGIGHIVAVHVKDTKPASSKTYRLAKV
;
A
#
# COMPACT_ATOMS: atom_id res chain seq x y z
N MET A 1 13.57 -14.88 4.55
CA MET A 1 14.86 -14.19 4.82
C MET A 1 14.71 -13.11 5.88
N ALA A 2 13.81 -12.14 5.67
CA ALA A 2 13.45 -11.08 6.63
C ALA A 2 13.32 -11.55 8.08
N SER A 3 12.57 -12.64 8.33
CA SER A 3 12.35 -13.13 9.70
C SER A 3 13.62 -13.62 10.42
N ARG A 4 14.60 -14.15 9.68
CA ARG A 4 15.90 -14.54 10.25
C ARG A 4 16.79 -13.33 10.55
N ALA A 5 16.64 -12.26 9.77
CA ALA A 5 17.40 -11.03 9.93
C ALA A 5 16.71 -10.01 10.84
N GLN A 6 15.45 -10.26 11.23
CA GLN A 6 14.62 -9.34 12.02
C GLN A 6 14.46 -7.96 11.35
N VAL A 7 14.26 -7.98 10.03
CA VAL A 7 14.07 -6.78 9.22
C VAL A 7 12.63 -6.75 8.68
N THR A 8 11.93 -5.65 8.92
CA THR A 8 10.57 -5.45 8.42
C THR A 8 10.58 -5.20 6.91
N LEU A 9 9.76 -5.95 6.18
CA LEU A 9 9.39 -5.68 4.80
C LEU A 9 7.97 -5.11 4.78
N ALA A 10 7.84 -3.87 4.33
CA ALA A 10 6.54 -3.21 4.25
C ALA A 10 6.09 -3.11 2.79
N MET A 11 4.91 -3.64 2.48
CA MET A 11 4.34 -3.64 1.13
C MET A 11 3.78 -2.26 0.79
N GLU A 12 4.31 -1.63 -0.28
CA GLU A 12 3.76 -0.38 -0.80
C GLU A 12 2.41 -0.63 -1.48
N ILE A 13 1.47 0.31 -1.32
CA ILE A 13 0.27 0.34 -2.17
C ILE A 13 0.65 0.91 -3.53
N MET A 14 0.54 0.07 -4.56
CA MET A 14 1.12 0.28 -5.87
C MET A 14 0.14 0.95 -6.84
N ASP A 15 0.68 1.52 -7.91
CA ASP A 15 -0.02 1.92 -9.13
C ASP A 15 -0.30 0.73 -10.07
N TYR A 16 -0.41 -0.49 -9.54
CA TYR A 16 -0.62 -1.72 -10.29
C TYR A 16 -1.78 -2.54 -9.73
N PRO A 17 -2.68 -3.13 -10.57
CA PRO A 17 -3.91 -3.77 -10.11
C PRO A 17 -3.74 -4.89 -9.07
N LEU A 18 -2.59 -5.57 -9.03
CA LEU A 18 -2.34 -6.63 -8.04
C LEU A 18 -2.27 -6.10 -6.60
N MET A 19 -1.82 -4.86 -6.40
CA MET A 19 -1.51 -4.30 -5.08
C MET A 19 -1.96 -2.85 -4.95
N ASN A 20 -3.11 -2.50 -5.54
CA ASN A 20 -3.62 -1.12 -5.57
C ASN A 20 -4.52 -0.75 -4.38
N SER A 21 -4.60 -1.57 -3.32
CA SER A 21 -5.37 -1.27 -2.12
C SER A 21 -4.77 -1.93 -0.87
N ILE A 22 -5.03 -1.34 0.30
CA ILE A 22 -4.66 -1.88 1.62
C ILE A 22 -5.33 -3.24 1.81
N SER A 23 -6.59 -3.41 1.40
CA SER A 23 -7.30 -4.69 1.46
C SER A 23 -6.56 -5.82 0.74
N LYS A 24 -5.96 -5.55 -0.42
CA LYS A 24 -5.14 -6.55 -1.13
C LYS A 24 -3.86 -6.87 -0.36
N ALA A 25 -3.17 -5.86 0.16
CA ALA A 25 -1.98 -6.05 0.96
C ALA A 25 -2.27 -6.82 2.27
N LEU A 26 -3.41 -6.57 2.91
CA LEU A 26 -3.89 -7.33 4.05
C LEU A 26 -4.16 -8.80 3.70
N GLY A 27 -4.67 -9.09 2.49
CA GLY A 27 -4.78 -10.45 1.99
C GLY A 27 -3.44 -11.21 2.02
N TYR A 28 -2.35 -10.55 1.62
CA TYR A 28 -1.00 -11.10 1.73
C TYR A 28 -0.50 -11.16 3.17
N ALA A 29 -0.79 -10.15 3.99
CA ALA A 29 -0.41 -10.15 5.40
C ALA A 29 -1.06 -11.31 6.16
N HIS A 30 -2.35 -11.58 5.91
CA HIS A 30 -3.06 -12.73 6.45
C HIS A 30 -2.49 -14.06 5.98
N TYR A 31 -2.19 -14.19 4.68
CA TYR A 31 -1.60 -15.40 4.13
C TYR A 31 -0.20 -15.70 4.71
N LEU A 32 0.66 -14.69 4.82
CA LEU A 32 2.01 -14.85 5.33
C LEU A 32 2.05 -15.00 6.85
N ASN A 33 1.09 -14.39 7.57
CA ASN A 33 0.97 -14.40 9.02
C ASN A 33 2.32 -14.23 9.73
N ASN A 34 3.08 -13.20 9.31
CA ASN A 34 4.46 -13.00 9.73
C ASN A 34 4.65 -11.56 10.22
N PRO A 35 5.22 -11.34 11.43
CA PRO A 35 5.36 -9.99 11.99
C PRO A 35 6.31 -9.09 11.20
N TRP A 36 7.17 -9.67 10.36
CA TRP A 36 8.12 -8.95 9.52
C TRP A 36 7.54 -8.57 8.16
N PHE A 37 6.26 -8.87 7.91
CA PHE A 37 5.52 -8.38 6.74
C PHE A 37 4.45 -7.39 7.20
N GLN A 38 4.59 -6.14 6.78
CA GLN A 38 3.70 -5.03 7.18
C GLN A 38 3.31 -4.19 5.97
N LEU A 39 2.58 -3.10 6.17
CA LEU A 39 2.05 -2.24 5.10
C LEU A 39 2.69 -0.84 5.10
N TYR A 40 2.91 -0.31 3.90
CA TYR A 40 3.45 1.03 3.63
C TYR A 40 2.56 1.77 2.62
N PRO A 41 1.38 2.25 3.01
CA PRO A 41 0.47 2.89 2.07
C PRO A 41 1.05 4.18 1.46
N ASP A 42 0.92 4.27 0.14
CA ASP A 42 1.05 5.49 -0.64
C ASP A 42 -0.35 6.06 -0.87
N ILE A 43 -0.64 7.21 -0.25
CA ILE A 43 -1.99 7.81 -0.29
C ILE A 43 -2.37 8.19 -1.72
N GLY A 44 -1.41 8.68 -2.51
CA GLY A 44 -1.66 9.06 -3.90
C GLY A 44 -1.98 7.85 -4.76
N ASN A 45 -1.23 6.76 -4.63
CA ASN A 45 -1.56 5.52 -5.35
C ASN A 45 -2.92 4.97 -4.89
N LEU A 46 -3.19 4.96 -3.59
CA LEU A 46 -4.45 4.46 -3.03
C LEU A 46 -5.67 5.25 -3.55
N SER A 47 -5.54 6.57 -3.73
CA SER A 47 -6.60 7.46 -4.25
C SER A 47 -6.71 7.48 -5.78
N ALA A 48 -5.76 6.90 -6.51
CA ALA A 48 -5.78 6.88 -7.98
C ALA A 48 -6.75 5.84 -8.57
N TRP A 49 -7.36 5.01 -7.71
CA TRP A 49 -8.29 3.94 -8.07
C TRP A 49 -9.64 4.15 -7.40
N ASP A 50 -10.59 3.26 -7.70
CA ASP A 50 -11.94 3.26 -7.13
C ASP A 50 -11.99 2.64 -5.71
N ASN A 51 -11.13 3.12 -4.82
CA ASN A 51 -11.05 2.68 -3.43
C ASN A 51 -11.75 3.67 -2.50
N ASP A 52 -12.42 3.18 -1.46
CA ASP A 52 -12.76 4.01 -0.30
C ASP A 52 -11.50 4.22 0.56
N VAL A 53 -10.79 5.32 0.30
CA VAL A 53 -9.50 5.62 0.92
C VAL A 53 -9.59 5.65 2.45
N GLN A 54 -10.66 6.21 3.02
CA GLN A 54 -10.78 6.36 4.47
C GLN A 54 -11.02 4.99 5.13
N MET A 55 -11.89 4.18 4.52
CA MET A 55 -12.12 2.80 4.98
C MET A 55 -10.85 1.95 4.90
N GLU A 56 -10.09 2.07 3.81
CA GLU A 56 -8.84 1.33 3.60
C GLU A 56 -7.78 1.69 4.65
N LEU A 57 -7.60 2.98 4.93
CA LEU A 57 -6.67 3.44 5.98
C LEU A 57 -7.07 2.92 7.35
N GLN A 58 -8.36 2.94 7.67
CA GLN A 58 -8.88 2.41 8.94
C GLN A 58 -8.67 0.90 9.05
N ALA A 59 -8.90 0.14 7.96
CA ALA A 59 -8.72 -1.30 7.93
C ALA A 59 -7.25 -1.71 8.13
N GLY A 60 -6.31 -0.91 7.63
CA GLY A 60 -4.87 -1.17 7.71
C GLY A 60 -4.21 -0.77 9.02
N ILE A 61 -4.89 -0.09 9.95
CA ILE A 61 -4.25 0.64 11.06
C ILE A 61 -3.29 -0.20 11.93
N GLY A 62 -3.56 -1.49 12.10
CA GLY A 62 -2.71 -2.42 12.86
C GLY A 62 -1.46 -2.91 12.12
N HIS A 63 -1.36 -2.67 10.82
CA HIS A 63 -0.27 -3.12 9.95
C HIS A 63 0.52 -1.98 9.29
N ILE A 64 0.05 -0.74 9.38
CA ILE A 64 0.71 0.42 8.77
C ILE A 64 1.95 0.80 9.60
N VAL A 65 3.13 0.75 9.00
CA VAL A 65 4.40 1.10 9.66
C VAL A 65 5.03 2.40 9.16
N ALA A 66 4.61 2.88 7.99
CA ALA A 66 4.93 4.23 7.50
C ALA A 66 3.97 4.60 6.36
N VAL A 67 4.00 5.86 5.91
CA VAL A 67 3.09 6.39 4.88
C VAL A 67 3.89 7.18 3.85
N HIS A 68 3.62 6.96 2.56
CA HIS A 68 4.11 7.79 1.47
C HIS A 68 3.04 8.83 1.10
N VAL A 69 3.40 10.11 1.18
CA VAL A 69 2.52 11.22 0.87
C VAL A 69 2.92 11.82 -0.48
N LYS A 70 2.04 11.69 -1.47
CA LYS A 70 2.15 12.32 -2.78
C LYS A 70 0.75 12.52 -3.37
N ASP A 71 0.65 13.35 -4.40
CA ASP A 71 -0.58 13.54 -5.16
C ASP A 71 -0.54 12.72 -6.46
N THR A 72 -1.70 12.21 -6.89
CA THR A 72 -1.85 11.37 -8.08
C THR A 72 -3.19 11.63 -8.76
N LYS A 73 -3.22 11.57 -10.09
CA LYS A 73 -4.46 11.63 -10.88
C LYS A 73 -5.06 10.22 -11.05
N PRO A 74 -6.38 10.09 -11.28
CA PRO A 74 -7.01 8.79 -11.52
C PRO A 74 -6.28 7.97 -12.58
N ALA A 75 -6.11 6.67 -12.37
CA ALA A 75 -5.39 5.78 -13.30
C ALA A 75 -6.00 5.76 -14.72
N SER A 76 -7.28 6.13 -14.86
CA SER A 76 -7.99 6.29 -16.13
C SER A 76 -7.62 7.58 -16.89
N SER A 77 -7.00 8.55 -16.22
CA SER A 77 -6.61 9.82 -16.84
C SER A 77 -5.27 9.65 -17.57
N LYS A 78 -5.25 9.90 -18.88
CA LYS A 78 -4.16 9.59 -19.83
C LYS A 78 -2.84 10.35 -19.62
N THR A 79 -2.58 10.92 -18.45
CA THR A 79 -1.36 11.69 -18.15
C THR A 79 -0.62 11.05 -16.98
N TYR A 80 0.31 10.16 -17.31
CA TYR A 80 1.22 9.58 -16.31
C TYR A 80 2.24 10.61 -15.81
N ARG A 81 2.56 10.48 -14.51
CA ARG A 81 3.73 10.98 -13.75
C ARG A 81 3.61 12.34 -13.07
N LEU A 82 3.38 12.29 -11.76
CA LEU A 82 4.28 12.96 -10.83
C LEU A 82 5.32 11.91 -10.39
N ALA A 83 6.60 12.22 -10.63
CA ALA A 83 7.70 11.33 -10.29
C ALA A 83 7.82 11.16 -8.77
N LYS A 84 8.15 9.94 -8.32
CA LYS A 84 8.67 9.71 -6.97
C LYS A 84 9.87 10.66 -6.78
N VAL A 85 9.80 11.54 -5.76
CA VAL A 85 10.97 12.31 -5.28
C VAL A 85 11.86 11.36 -4.47
#